data_AF-A0A653PLZ9-F1
#
_entry.id   AF-A0A653PLZ9-F1
#
_cell.length_a   1.000
_cell.length_b   1.000
_cell.length_c   1.000
_cell.angle_alpha   90.00
_cell.angle_beta   90.00
_cell.angle_gamma   90.00
#
_symmetry.space_group_name_H-M   'P 1'
#
loop_
_entity.id
_entity.type
_entity.pdbx_description
1 polymer ?
#
loop_
_entity_poly.entity_id
_entity_poly.type
_entity_poly.pdbx_seq_one_letter_code
_entity_poly.pdbx_strand_id
1 'polypeptide(L)'
;MTPTIPWKTAALIVCAAMMTNCAASPPISTAAPARLTLPEAAKRPCALAVLPAEPTAGDLDAAYVLRGAQIVACDAARRLAVETLLAERAMQDAQYGLKRQPD
;
A
#
# COMPACT_ATOMS: atom_id res chain seq x y z
N MET A 1 -58.68 -16.93 -21.23
CA MET A 1 -57.51 -17.73 -20.78
C MET A 1 -56.35 -17.38 -21.70
N THR A 2 -55.53 -16.40 -21.33
CA THR A 2 -54.41 -15.91 -22.15
C THR A 2 -53.16 -16.72 -21.85
N PRO A 3 -52.47 -17.29 -22.85
CA PRO A 3 -51.27 -18.09 -22.60
C PRO A 3 -50.12 -17.17 -22.19
N THR A 4 -49.66 -17.31 -20.95
CA THR A 4 -48.44 -16.66 -20.46
C THR A 4 -47.23 -17.41 -21.00
N ILE A 5 -46.50 -16.78 -21.92
CA ILE A 5 -45.29 -17.34 -22.55
C ILE A 5 -44.12 -17.24 -21.56
N PRO A 6 -43.55 -18.38 -21.10
CA PRO A 6 -42.61 -18.42 -19.97
C PRO A 6 -41.26 -17.72 -20.23
N TRP A 7 -40.90 -17.50 -21.50
CA TRP A 7 -39.70 -16.74 -21.88
C TRP A 7 -39.78 -15.28 -21.40
N LYS A 8 -40.95 -14.64 -21.50
CA LYS A 8 -41.08 -13.20 -21.25
C LYS A 8 -40.87 -12.85 -19.77
N THR A 9 -41.26 -13.74 -18.85
CA THR A 9 -41.04 -13.57 -17.42
C THR A 9 -39.57 -13.81 -17.05
N ALA A 10 -38.92 -14.81 -17.64
CA ALA A 10 -37.49 -15.06 -17.42
C ALA A 10 -36.61 -13.87 -17.84
N ALA A 11 -36.91 -13.26 -19.00
CA ALA A 11 -36.17 -12.10 -19.49
C ALA A 11 -36.29 -10.86 -18.57
N LEU A 12 -37.47 -10.62 -17.99
CA LEU A 12 -37.69 -9.51 -17.06
C LEU A 12 -36.96 -9.72 -15.72
N ILE A 13 -36.90 -10.95 -15.22
CA ILE A 13 -36.21 -11.27 -13.97
C ILE A 13 -34.68 -11.05 -14.09
N VAL A 14 -34.08 -11.49 -15.21
CA VAL A 14 -32.65 -11.27 -15.46
C VAL A 14 -32.32 -9.78 -15.58
N CYS A 15 -33.15 -9.01 -16.28
CA CYS A 15 -32.95 -7.58 -16.45
C CYS A 15 -33.08 -6.81 -15.11
N ALA A 16 -34.05 -7.19 -14.27
CA ALA A 16 -34.20 -6.62 -12.93
C ALA A 16 -33.04 -6.96 -11.98
N ALA A 17 -32.53 -8.20 -12.02
CA ALA A 17 -31.38 -8.62 -11.22
C ALA A 17 -30.07 -7.91 -11.62
N MET A 18 -29.94 -7.52 -12.89
CA MET A 18 -28.78 -6.75 -13.36
C MET A 18 -28.79 -5.30 -12.84
N MET A 19 -29.96 -4.70 -12.67
CA MET A 19 -30.13 -3.31 -12.26
C MET A 19 -29.95 -3.09 -10.75
N THR A 20 -30.19 -4.10 -9.91
CA THR A 20 -29.95 -4.00 -8.46
C THR A 20 -28.47 -4.04 -8.11
N ASN A 21 -27.63 -4.65 -8.95
CA ASN A 21 -26.18 -4.72 -8.73
C ASN A 21 -25.47 -3.36 -8.94
N CYS A 22 -26.04 -2.48 -9.75
CA CYS A 22 -25.48 -1.13 -9.95
C CYS A 22 -25.68 -0.21 -8.73
N ALA A 23 -26.72 -0.44 -7.91
CA ALA A 23 -26.97 0.35 -6.70
C ALA A 23 -26.07 -0.04 -5.52
N ALA A 24 -25.47 -1.23 -5.55
CA ALA A 24 -24.56 -1.73 -4.50
C ALA A 24 -23.08 -1.37 -4.75
N SER A 25 -22.75 -0.81 -5.91
CA SER A 25 -21.39 -0.40 -6.22
C SER A 25 -21.12 0.98 -5.61
N PRO A 26 -20.15 1.13 -4.69
CA PRO A 26 -19.80 2.45 -4.18
C PRO A 26 -19.30 3.33 -5.33
N PRO A 27 -19.56 4.65 -5.31
CA PRO A 27 -19.08 5.56 -6.34
C PRO A 27 -17.55 5.45 -6.44
N ILE A 28 -17.04 5.33 -7.67
CA ILE A 28 -15.60 5.35 -7.93
C ILE A 28 -15.08 6.73 -7.49
N SER A 29 -14.25 6.73 -6.45
CA SER A 29 -13.61 7.93 -5.95
C SER A 29 -12.75 8.57 -7.05
N THR A 30 -13.11 9.78 -7.50
CA THR A 30 -12.32 10.56 -8.47
C THR A 30 -11.11 11.27 -7.85
N ALA A 31 -11.04 11.32 -6.52
CA ALA A 31 -9.87 11.88 -5.82
C ALA A 31 -8.70 10.89 -5.88
N ALA A 32 -7.53 11.39 -6.30
CA ALA A 32 -6.29 10.63 -6.25
C ALA A 32 -6.00 10.16 -4.82
N PRO A 33 -5.43 8.96 -4.63
CA PRO A 33 -5.06 8.48 -3.29
C PRO A 33 -4.00 9.40 -2.68
N ALA A 34 -4.10 9.67 -1.38
CA ALA A 34 -3.08 10.42 -0.65
C ALA A 34 -1.71 9.75 -0.83
N ARG A 35 -0.67 10.56 -1.10
CA ARG A 35 0.72 10.11 -1.26
C ARG A 35 1.63 10.94 -0.36
N LEU A 36 2.37 10.28 0.52
CA LEU A 36 3.40 10.93 1.33
C LEU A 36 4.76 10.83 0.65
N THR A 37 5.60 11.85 0.87
CA THR A 37 6.99 11.82 0.41
C THR A 37 7.83 11.08 1.43
N LEU A 38 8.58 10.08 0.98
CA LEU A 38 9.55 9.39 1.83
C LEU A 38 10.68 10.34 2.29
N PRO A 39 11.05 10.33 3.58
CA PRO A 39 12.23 11.05 4.06
C PRO A 39 13.49 10.65 3.31
N GLU A 40 14.43 11.58 3.09
CA GLU A 40 15.65 11.31 2.34
C GLU A 40 16.48 10.17 2.94
N ALA A 41 16.56 10.12 4.28
CA ALA A 41 17.24 9.04 5.00
C ALA A 41 16.68 7.65 4.66
N ALA A 42 15.37 7.53 4.39
CA ALA A 42 14.70 6.28 4.04
C ALA A 42 14.88 5.87 2.56
N LYS A 43 15.25 6.82 1.69
CA LYS A 43 15.46 6.58 0.25
C LYS A 43 16.90 6.16 -0.08
N ARG A 44 17.86 6.59 0.75
CA ARG A 44 19.28 6.28 0.54
C ARG A 44 19.56 4.80 0.80
N PRO A 45 20.44 4.16 0.00
CA PRO A 45 20.87 2.81 0.31
C PRO A 45 21.62 2.78 1.64
N CYS A 46 21.48 1.68 2.38
CA CYS A 46 22.21 1.50 3.61
C CYS A 46 23.71 1.38 3.34
N ALA A 47 24.51 2.05 4.17
CA ALA A 47 25.95 1.94 4.10
C ALA A 47 26.39 0.51 4.44
N LEU A 48 27.38 0.02 3.70
CA LEU A 48 27.99 -1.29 3.91
C LEU A 48 29.50 -1.11 4.03
N ALA A 49 30.09 -1.66 5.09
CA ALA A 49 31.53 -1.72 5.23
C ALA A 49 32.11 -2.57 4.09
N VAL A 50 33.08 -1.99 3.37
CA VAL A 50 33.77 -2.64 2.26
C VAL A 50 35.22 -2.84 2.66
N LEU A 51 35.72 -4.05 2.45
CA LEU A 51 37.11 -4.39 2.70
C LEU A 51 37.99 -4.01 1.50
N PRO A 52 39.28 -3.69 1.73
CA PRO A 52 40.24 -3.57 0.63
C PRO A 52 40.43 -4.91 -0.09
N ALA A 53 41.07 -4.90 -1.26
CA ALA A 53 41.25 -6.09 -2.10
C ALA A 53 42.04 -7.22 -1.40
N GLU A 54 43.03 -6.86 -0.59
CA GLU A 54 43.80 -7.79 0.25
C GLU A 54 43.66 -7.36 1.72
N PRO A 55 42.59 -7.79 2.40
CA PRO A 55 42.32 -7.36 3.77
C PRO A 55 43.22 -8.06 4.79
N THR A 56 43.67 -7.28 5.77
CA THR A 56 44.33 -7.77 6.98
C THR A 56 43.28 -8.17 8.04
N ALA A 57 43.73 -8.87 9.10
CA ALA A 57 42.87 -9.13 10.26
C ALA A 57 42.35 -7.83 10.91
N GLY A 58 43.18 -6.78 10.97
CA GLY A 58 42.77 -5.49 11.51
C GLY A 58 41.68 -4.81 10.67
N ASP A 59 41.70 -5.00 9.35
CA ASP A 59 40.63 -4.48 8.46
C ASP A 59 39.29 -5.18 8.74
N LEU A 60 39.32 -6.49 9.03
CA LEU A 60 38.12 -7.25 9.40
C LEU A 60 37.54 -6.77 10.73
N ASP A 61 38.38 -6.58 11.74
CA ASP A 61 37.93 -6.09 13.06
C ASP A 61 37.31 -4.68 12.94
N ALA A 62 37.97 -3.79 12.21
CA ALA A 62 37.45 -2.45 11.95
C ALA A 62 36.13 -2.47 11.19
N ALA A 63 36.04 -3.28 10.12
CA ALA A 63 34.81 -3.43 9.33
C ALA A 63 33.67 -4.04 10.16
N TYR A 64 33.97 -4.99 11.05
CA TYR A 64 32.98 -5.62 11.92
C TYR A 64 32.37 -4.61 12.91
N VAL A 65 33.21 -3.82 13.58
CA VAL A 65 32.74 -2.76 14.50
C VAL A 65 31.93 -1.70 13.74
N LEU A 66 32.43 -1.23 12.59
CA LEU A 66 31.72 -0.27 11.75
C LEU A 66 30.36 -0.80 11.29
N ARG A 67 30.28 -2.09 10.96
CA ARG A 67 29.04 -2.73 10.52
C ARG A 67 27.95 -2.67 11.58
N GLY A 68 28.30 -2.78 12.86
CA GLY A 68 27.34 -2.63 13.96
C GLY A 68 26.62 -1.28 13.91
N ALA A 69 27.39 -0.19 13.78
CA ALA A 69 26.83 1.16 13.66
C ALA A 69 25.99 1.34 12.39
N GLN A 70 26.44 0.80 11.26
CA GLN A 70 25.71 0.85 9.99
C GLN A 70 24.35 0.13 10.06
N ILE A 71 24.27 -1.01 10.76
CA ILE A 71 23.02 -1.76 10.93
C ILE A 71 22.00 -0.92 11.70
N VAL A 72 22.40 -0.32 12.82
CA VAL A 72 21.50 0.50 13.65
C VAL A 72 20.99 1.71 12.85
N ALA A 73 21.87 2.40 12.12
CA ALA A 73 21.48 3.52 11.27
C ALA A 73 20.53 3.10 10.14
N CYS A 74 20.79 1.97 9.50
CA CYS A 74 19.95 1.40 8.44
C CYS A 74 18.56 1.02 8.96
N ASP A 75 18.47 0.43 10.16
CA ASP A 75 17.19 0.07 10.75
C ASP A 75 16.34 1.30 11.08
N ALA A 76 16.96 2.35 11.65
CA ALA A 76 16.30 3.63 11.86
C ALA A 76 15.76 4.24 10.55
N ALA A 77 16.54 4.19 9.47
CA ALA A 77 16.10 4.63 8.14
C ALA A 77 14.94 3.79 7.59
N ARG A 78 14.99 2.45 7.74
CA ARG A 78 13.89 1.56 7.34
C ARG A 78 12.62 1.85 8.12
N ARG A 79 12.74 2.12 9.42
CA ARG A 79 11.62 2.48 10.28
C ARG A 79 10.88 3.72 9.76
N LEU A 80 11.61 4.75 9.32
CA LEU A 80 11.01 5.94 8.69
C LEU A 80 10.19 5.59 7.45
N ALA A 81 10.67 4.65 6.61
CA ALA A 81 9.91 4.19 5.44
C ALA A 81 8.59 3.52 5.84
N VAL A 82 8.65 2.64 6.84
CA VAL A 82 7.47 1.92 7.36
C VAL A 82 6.47 2.89 7.99
N GLU A 83 6.94 3.79 8.84
CA GLU A 83 6.10 4.80 9.49
C GLU A 83 5.41 5.71 8.46
N THR A 84 6.14 6.14 7.43
CA THR A 84 5.58 6.93 6.32
C THR A 84 4.50 6.14 5.57
N LEU A 85 4.75 4.86 5.27
CA LEU A 85 3.78 4.00 4.58
C LEU A 85 2.50 3.77 5.41
N LEU A 86 2.65 3.56 6.72
CA LEU A 86 1.51 3.37 7.62
C LEU A 86 0.70 4.66 7.75
N ALA A 87 1.36 5.81 7.84
CA ALA A 87 0.69 7.11 7.83
C ALA A 87 -0.06 7.37 6.52
N GLU A 88 0.55 7.04 5.36
CA GLU A 88 -0.11 7.15 4.06
C GLU A 88 -1.39 6.29 4.00
N ARG A 89 -1.31 5.03 4.44
CA ARG A 89 -2.46 4.12 4.48
C ARG A 89 -3.56 4.62 5.41
N ALA A 90 -3.21 5.10 6.60
CA ALA A 90 -4.18 5.68 7.53
C ALA A 90 -4.95 6.86 6.92
N MET A 91 -4.28 7.73 6.15
CA MET A 91 -4.95 8.82 5.44
C MET A 91 -5.86 8.32 4.32
N GLN A 92 -5.42 7.32 3.56
CA GLN A 92 -6.24 6.70 2.51
C GLN A 92 -7.50 6.06 3.11
N ASP A 93 -7.35 5.28 4.19
CA ASP A 93 -8.46 4.65 4.90
C ASP A 93 -9.43 5.69 5.48
N ALA A 94 -8.91 6.78 6.06
CA ALA A 94 -9.74 7.89 6.52
C ALA A 94 -10.49 8.55 5.35
N GLN A 95 -9.84 8.78 4.21
CA GLN A 95 -10.48 9.30 3.01
C GLN A 95 -11.59 8.37 2.49
N TYR A 96 -11.39 7.05 2.53
CA TYR A 96 -12.42 6.08 2.15
C TYR A 96 -13.56 6.01 3.19
N GLY A 97 -13.25 6.12 4.48
CA GLY A 97 -14.23 6.13 5.57
C GLY A 97 -15.13 7.37 5.54
N LEU A 98 -14.57 8.56 5.31
CA LEU A 98 -15.33 9.81 5.13
C LEU A 98 -16.30 9.72 3.94
N LYS A 99 -15.92 9.04 2.86
CA LYS A 99 -16.80 8.85 1.69
C LYS A 99 -17.92 7.84 1.92
N ARG A 100 -17.83 7.02 2.96
CA ARG A 100 -18.81 5.97 3.28
C ARG A 100 -19.94 6.45 4.18
N GLN A 101 -19.80 7.60 4.83
CA GLN A 101 -20.81 8.13 5.75
C GLN A 101 -22.16 8.26 5.01
N PRO A 102 -23.21 7.52 5.42
CA PRO A 102 -24.53 7.68 4.82
C PRO A 102 -25.19 8.96 5.35
N ASP A 103 -25.91 9.65 4.46
CA ASP A 103 -26.81 10.75 4.81
C ASP A 103 -27.97 10.27 5.71
#